data_AF-A0A7J7KW72-F1
#
_entry.id   AF-A0A7J7KW72-F1
#
_cell.length_a   1.000
_cell.length_b   1.000
_cell.length_c   1.000
_cell.angle_alpha   90.00
_cell.angle_beta   90.00
_cell.angle_gamma   90.00
#
_symmetry.space_group_name_H-M   'P 1'
#
loop_
_entity.id
_entity.type
_entity.pdbx_description
1 polymer ?
#
loop_
_entity_poly.entity_id
_entity_poly.type
_entity_poly.pdbx_seq_one_letter_code
_entity_poly.pdbx_strand_id
1 'polypeptide(L)'
;MNVDGCSLGNPASFGGGGIVRNCKGEMDLGVGSFVLANSLISRQARNLFSIHGFRSSIMIMRLSPHPLSSIFKKPAVTLRKRKWKTAILSSTPLVILGVGRVIFTAGVNYQVHVGEYGVHWNFFFTLAAVSILTSIINIHPQYCGFLGLSILAGYQTSLMSGLNDYLLSDKRTVSIISQNKEGIFSIFGYWGMYLVGVLLGNYLFFRSDSSSKTRSKQWTRVKIWILSVMFWLLTIILDKHVEKVSRRMCNLAYVAFVLAQNFQVLAILTLGDLIPGQKTSALEEAFNLNLLAVFLLANVLTGLINLTVNTISTSSITALAILVGYAFVLSVLAGFAKILGIKLKFW
;
A
#
# COMPACT_ATOMS: atom_id res chain seq x y z
N MET A 1 21.33 -0.45 -26.50
CA MET A 1 21.44 -1.03 -25.14
C MET A 1 20.37 -2.09 -25.05
N ASN A 2 20.78 -3.36 -25.11
CA ASN A 2 19.88 -4.51 -25.23
C ASN A 2 18.96 -4.61 -24.02
N VAL A 3 17.65 -4.57 -24.28
CA VAL A 3 16.60 -4.84 -23.29
C VAL A 3 15.87 -6.08 -23.81
N ASP A 4 15.92 -7.12 -22.99
CA ASP A 4 15.79 -8.53 -23.36
C ASP A 4 14.46 -8.93 -24.00
N GLY A 5 14.57 -9.77 -25.04
CA GLY A 5 13.47 -10.53 -25.61
C GLY A 5 13.17 -11.78 -24.77
N CYS A 6 11.92 -11.90 -24.29
CA CYS A 6 11.37 -13.15 -23.78
C CYS A 6 11.09 -14.12 -24.95
N SER A 7 12.06 -14.94 -25.32
CA SER A 7 11.81 -16.13 -26.17
C SER A 7 11.73 -17.37 -25.30
N LEU A 8 10.59 -18.08 -25.37
CA LEU A 8 10.45 -19.46 -24.93
C LEU A 8 11.31 -20.35 -25.84
N GLY A 9 12.54 -20.65 -25.40
CA GLY A 9 13.42 -21.62 -26.04
C GLY A 9 13.21 -23.03 -25.48
N ASN A 10 12.92 -23.97 -26.38
CA ASN A 10 12.77 -25.41 -26.15
C ASN A 10 14.00 -26.01 -25.41
N PRO A 11 13.85 -26.98 -24.49
CA PRO A 11 14.97 -27.51 -23.71
C PRO A 11 15.66 -28.62 -24.50
N ALA A 12 16.47 -28.24 -25.49
CA ALA A 12 17.47 -29.12 -26.05
C ALA A 12 18.57 -28.26 -26.67
N SER A 13 19.82 -28.62 -26.37
CA SER A 13 21.07 -28.15 -27.00
C SER A 13 21.84 -27.05 -26.25
N PHE A 14 23.03 -27.46 -25.80
CA PHE A 14 24.24 -26.71 -25.46
C PHE A 14 24.37 -26.02 -24.09
N GLY A 15 25.36 -26.55 -23.36
CA GLY A 15 25.83 -26.05 -22.07
C GLY A 15 26.56 -24.72 -22.17
N GLY A 16 26.34 -23.92 -21.14
CA GLY A 16 26.95 -22.62 -20.92
C GLY A 16 26.13 -21.92 -19.84
N GLY A 17 26.73 -21.64 -18.69
CA GLY A 17 26.06 -21.08 -17.52
C GLY A 17 25.37 -19.75 -17.81
N GLY A 18 24.09 -19.81 -18.18
CA GLY A 18 23.23 -18.65 -18.34
C GLY A 18 22.66 -18.24 -16.98
N ILE A 19 23.08 -17.08 -16.49
CA ILE A 19 22.46 -16.41 -15.35
C ILE A 19 21.04 -16.04 -15.79
N VAL A 20 20.05 -16.86 -15.42
CA VAL A 20 18.63 -16.53 -15.53
C VAL A 20 18.34 -15.36 -14.61
N ARG A 21 18.49 -14.12 -15.11
CA ARG A 21 17.96 -12.92 -14.46
C ARG A 21 16.44 -12.98 -14.59
N ASN A 22 15.81 -13.61 -13.60
CA ASN A 22 14.37 -13.52 -13.36
C ASN A 22 14.00 -12.04 -13.14
N CYS A 23 13.63 -11.34 -14.22
CA CYS A 23 12.99 -10.02 -14.18
C CYS A 23 11.54 -10.17 -13.69
N LYS A 24 11.38 -10.59 -12.43
CA LYS A 24 10.10 -10.70 -11.71
C LYS A 24 10.07 -9.75 -10.49
N GLY A 25 10.83 -8.66 -10.54
CA GLY A 25 11.01 -7.73 -9.40
C GLY A 25 10.18 -6.45 -9.44
N GLU A 26 9.73 -5.99 -10.61
CA GLU A 26 8.97 -4.72 -10.74
C GLU A 26 7.46 -4.88 -10.49
N MET A 27 7.05 -5.91 -9.76
CA MET A 27 5.65 -6.27 -9.54
C MET A 27 5.00 -5.44 -8.41
N ASP A 28 4.26 -4.40 -8.81
CA ASP A 28 3.24 -3.64 -8.06
C ASP A 28 3.62 -3.17 -6.65
N LEU A 29 4.32 -2.04 -6.63
CA LEU A 29 4.48 -1.16 -5.47
C LEU A 29 3.13 -0.64 -4.93
N GLY A 30 2.12 -0.48 -5.79
CA GLY A 30 0.91 0.30 -5.49
C GLY A 30 0.13 -0.16 -4.26
N VAL A 31 -0.04 -1.47 -4.08
CA VAL A 31 -0.75 -2.06 -2.94
C VAL A 31 -0.02 -1.82 -1.62
N GLY A 32 1.29 -2.09 -1.60
CA GLY A 32 2.12 -1.85 -0.43
C GLY A 32 2.18 -0.37 -0.07
N SER A 33 2.33 0.51 -1.05
CA SER A 33 2.27 1.97 -0.87
C SER A 33 0.93 2.42 -0.29
N PHE A 34 -0.19 1.88 -0.77
CA PHE A 34 -1.51 2.23 -0.24
C PHE A 34 -1.67 1.79 1.22
N VAL A 35 -1.23 0.58 1.58
CA VAL A 35 -1.24 0.09 2.97
C VAL A 35 -0.37 0.98 3.86
N LEU A 36 0.85 1.28 3.42
CA LEU A 36 1.79 2.10 4.17
C LEU A 36 1.28 3.54 4.35
N ALA A 37 0.81 4.19 3.29
CA ALA A 37 0.27 5.55 3.36
C ALA A 37 -0.88 5.64 4.38
N ASN A 38 -1.83 4.70 4.34
CA ASN A 38 -2.93 4.65 5.30
C ASN A 38 -2.45 4.42 6.74
N SER A 39 -1.42 3.59 6.94
CA SER A 39 -0.87 3.33 8.26
C SER A 39 -0.18 4.55 8.87
N LEU A 40 0.59 5.31 8.08
CA LEU A 40 1.35 6.49 8.51
C LEU A 40 0.44 7.59 9.07
N ILE A 41 -0.72 7.81 8.44
CA ILE A 41 -1.70 8.84 8.83
C ILE A 41 -2.87 8.28 9.67
N SER A 42 -2.79 7.01 10.06
CA SER A 42 -3.87 6.33 10.76
C SER A 42 -4.22 7.01 12.09
N ARG A 43 -5.46 6.82 12.56
CA ARG A 43 -5.87 7.26 13.91
C ARG A 43 -5.00 6.64 15.00
N GLN A 44 -4.58 5.39 14.79
CA GLN A 44 -3.67 4.69 15.70
C GLN A 44 -2.31 5.40 15.74
N ALA A 45 -1.72 5.76 14.61
CA ALA A 45 -0.44 6.48 14.56
C ALA A 45 -0.48 7.84 15.30
N ARG A 46 -1.66 8.48 15.40
CA ARG A 46 -1.87 9.72 16.14
C ARG A 46 -1.92 9.60 17.66
N ASN A 47 -1.79 8.39 18.22
CA ASN A 47 -2.08 8.12 19.64
C ASN A 47 -3.50 8.55 20.07
N LEU A 48 -4.41 8.77 19.13
CA LEU A 48 -5.79 9.16 19.42
C LEU A 48 -6.60 7.92 19.77
N PHE A 49 -6.34 7.35 20.95
CA PHE A 49 -7.25 6.40 21.60
C PHE A 49 -8.42 7.16 22.24
N SER A 50 -9.16 7.94 21.46
CA SER A 50 -10.41 8.49 21.95
C SER A 50 -11.48 8.51 20.88
N ILE A 51 -12.63 8.03 21.35
CA ILE A 51 -13.92 7.86 20.72
C ILE A 51 -14.34 9.16 20.02
N HIS A 52 -14.47 9.13 18.69
CA HIS A 52 -15.66 9.60 18.00
C HIS A 52 -15.68 8.99 16.59
N GLY A 53 -16.85 8.50 16.23
CA GLY A 53 -17.13 7.95 14.92
C GLY A 53 -16.70 8.90 13.81
N PHE A 54 -16.45 8.30 12.67
CA PHE A 54 -16.34 8.92 11.37
C PHE A 54 -17.23 10.19 11.20
N ARG A 55 -16.70 11.36 11.53
CA ARG A 55 -17.20 12.64 11.04
C ARG A 55 -16.01 13.35 10.44
N SER A 56 -16.02 13.45 9.12
CA SER A 56 -15.37 14.54 8.41
C SER A 56 -15.62 15.86 9.16
N SER A 57 -14.55 16.59 9.50
CA SER A 57 -14.39 18.02 9.20
C SER A 57 -13.16 18.57 9.93
N ILE A 58 -12.22 19.09 9.15
CA ILE A 58 -11.68 20.45 9.28
C ILE A 58 -11.54 20.94 10.73
N MET A 59 -10.30 21.01 11.23
CA MET A 59 -9.94 22.06 12.19
C MET A 59 -8.96 23.00 11.49
N ILE A 60 -9.54 23.86 10.65
CA ILE A 60 -8.96 25.15 10.33
C ILE A 60 -8.85 25.92 11.64
N MET A 61 -7.63 26.43 11.87
CA MET A 61 -7.26 27.47 12.81
C MET A 61 -8.35 28.53 12.96
N ARG A 62 -9.01 28.59 14.11
CA ARG A 62 -9.66 29.81 14.60
C ARG A 62 -8.97 30.25 15.87
N LEU A 63 -8.47 31.49 15.83
CA LEU A 63 -7.93 32.23 16.95
C LEU A 63 -9.00 32.47 18.03
N SER A 64 -8.51 32.55 19.27
CA SER A 64 -9.01 33.30 20.43
C SER A 64 -9.72 32.52 21.57
N PRO A 65 -9.48 32.88 22.85
CA PRO A 65 -9.60 31.99 24.00
C PRO A 65 -10.85 32.27 24.86
N HIS A 66 -11.36 31.26 25.56
CA HIS A 66 -11.56 31.24 27.03
C HIS A 66 -12.34 29.98 27.49
N PRO A 67 -12.18 29.56 28.75
CA PRO A 67 -12.47 28.20 29.20
C PRO A 67 -13.83 28.09 29.90
N LEU A 68 -14.47 26.92 29.81
CA LEU A 68 -15.39 26.50 30.86
C LEU A 68 -15.39 24.98 31.00
N SER A 69 -15.14 24.59 32.23
CA SER A 69 -14.98 23.27 32.77
C SER A 69 -16.33 22.55 32.95
N SER A 70 -16.22 21.22 33.00
CA SER A 70 -17.14 20.27 33.63
C SER A 70 -18.38 19.81 32.84
N ILE A 71 -18.77 18.57 33.16
CA ILE A 71 -19.97 17.83 32.77
C ILE A 71 -19.81 16.92 31.53
N PHE A 72 -19.30 15.71 31.76
CA PHE A 72 -20.07 14.47 31.60
C PHE A 72 -19.18 13.26 31.99
N LYS A 73 -19.31 12.80 33.24
CA LYS A 73 -19.02 11.40 33.57
C LYS A 73 -19.99 10.53 32.76
N LYS A 74 -19.50 9.59 31.94
CA LYS A 74 -20.30 8.49 31.39
C LYS A 74 -19.60 7.14 31.57
N PRO A 75 -20.36 6.08 31.84
CA PRO A 75 -19.87 4.86 32.46
C PRO A 75 -19.09 3.99 31.47
N ALA A 76 -18.02 3.38 31.97
CA ALA A 76 -17.08 2.56 31.23
C ALA A 76 -17.53 1.09 31.11
N VAL A 77 -18.75 0.79 30.62
CA VAL A 77 -19.18 -0.62 30.45
C VAL A 77 -20.11 -0.81 29.23
N THR A 78 -19.70 -0.36 28.03
CA THR A 78 -20.35 -0.79 26.75
C THR A 78 -19.52 -0.55 25.48
N LEU A 79 -18.18 -0.51 25.57
CA LEU A 79 -17.30 -0.05 24.48
C LEU A 79 -16.79 -1.15 23.53
N ARG A 80 -16.88 -2.44 23.91
CA ARG A 80 -16.32 -3.55 23.11
C ARG A 80 -17.22 -3.97 21.96
N LYS A 81 -18.55 -3.95 22.11
CA LYS A 81 -19.52 -4.45 21.10
C LYS A 81 -19.70 -3.56 19.85
N ARG A 82 -19.32 -2.26 19.90
CA ARG A 82 -19.45 -1.32 18.77
C ARG A 82 -18.26 -1.30 17.80
N LYS A 83 -17.07 -1.75 18.22
CA LYS A 83 -15.81 -1.57 17.44
C LYS A 83 -15.70 -2.45 16.19
N TRP A 84 -16.11 -3.70 16.28
CA TRP A 84 -16.00 -4.73 15.23
C TRP A 84 -17.11 -4.58 14.20
N LYS A 85 -18.33 -4.24 14.62
CA LYS A 85 -19.39 -3.82 13.70
C LYS A 85 -18.98 -2.60 12.87
N THR A 86 -18.31 -1.62 13.49
CA THR A 86 -17.80 -0.43 12.77
C THR A 86 -16.65 -0.79 11.83
N ALA A 87 -15.75 -1.69 12.22
CA ALA A 87 -14.63 -2.15 11.39
C ALA A 87 -15.08 -3.00 10.18
N ILE A 88 -16.08 -3.86 10.38
CA ILE A 88 -16.70 -4.65 9.30
C ILE A 88 -17.43 -3.70 8.34
N LEU A 89 -18.18 -2.74 8.88
CA LEU A 89 -18.87 -1.73 8.08
C LEU A 89 -17.89 -0.86 7.29
N SER A 90 -16.75 -0.46 7.88
CA SER A 90 -15.72 0.30 7.16
C SER A 90 -14.95 -0.52 6.12
N SER A 91 -14.94 -1.85 6.25
CA SER A 91 -14.31 -2.75 5.27
C SER A 91 -15.28 -3.19 4.16
N THR A 92 -16.57 -2.92 4.32
CA THR A 92 -17.63 -3.32 3.38
C THR A 92 -17.42 -2.74 1.97
N PRO A 93 -17.05 -1.45 1.77
CA PRO A 93 -16.78 -0.92 0.43
C PRO A 93 -15.62 -1.63 -0.27
N LEU A 94 -14.57 -2.01 0.46
CA LEU A 94 -13.44 -2.76 -0.10
C LEU A 94 -13.87 -4.16 -0.53
N VAL A 95 -14.68 -4.84 0.27
CA VAL A 95 -15.24 -6.15 -0.09
C VAL A 95 -16.11 -6.05 -1.34
N ILE A 96 -16.98 -5.03 -1.43
CA ILE A 96 -17.82 -4.79 -2.61
C ILE A 96 -16.97 -4.54 -3.86
N LEU A 97 -15.95 -3.69 -3.76
CA LEU A 97 -15.01 -3.45 -4.86
C LEU A 97 -14.24 -4.72 -5.25
N GLY A 98 -13.86 -5.54 -4.28
CA GLY A 98 -13.23 -6.83 -4.50
C GLY A 98 -14.14 -7.79 -5.27
N VAL A 99 -15.40 -7.92 -4.87
CA VAL A 99 -16.39 -8.74 -5.57
C VAL A 99 -16.66 -8.20 -6.97
N GLY A 100 -16.84 -6.89 -7.11
CA GLY A 100 -17.04 -6.24 -8.40
C GLY A 100 -15.88 -6.48 -9.36
N ARG A 101 -14.64 -6.43 -8.87
CA ARG A 101 -13.45 -6.77 -9.66
C ARG A 101 -13.51 -8.21 -10.18
N VAL A 102 -13.80 -9.18 -9.32
CA VAL A 102 -13.89 -10.60 -9.72
C VAL A 102 -14.95 -10.79 -10.81
N ILE A 103 -16.15 -10.22 -10.61
CA ILE A 103 -17.26 -10.31 -11.57
C ILE A 103 -16.86 -9.68 -12.90
N PHE A 104 -16.28 -8.49 -12.89
CA PHE A 104 -15.89 -7.78 -14.12
C PHE A 104 -14.79 -8.52 -14.86
N THR A 105 -13.75 -8.99 -14.17
CA THR A 105 -12.66 -9.73 -14.83
C THR A 105 -13.12 -11.08 -15.37
N ALA A 106 -14.05 -11.75 -14.68
CA ALA A 106 -14.64 -12.99 -15.16
C ALA A 106 -15.57 -12.75 -16.36
N GLY A 107 -16.38 -11.69 -16.34
CA GLY A 107 -17.31 -11.36 -17.42
C GLY A 107 -16.63 -10.93 -18.72
N VAL A 108 -15.48 -10.27 -18.63
CA VAL A 108 -14.73 -9.77 -19.80
C VAL A 108 -13.63 -10.76 -20.25
N ASN A 109 -13.59 -11.97 -19.70
CA ASN A 109 -12.56 -13.00 -19.95
C ASN A 109 -11.13 -12.42 -19.86
N TYR A 110 -10.92 -11.54 -18.88
CA TYR A 110 -9.66 -10.86 -18.69
C TYR A 110 -8.59 -11.86 -18.23
N GLN A 111 -7.37 -11.75 -18.75
CA GLN A 111 -6.26 -12.61 -18.32
C GLN A 111 -5.79 -12.22 -16.91
N VAL A 112 -6.33 -12.90 -15.90
CA VAL A 112 -5.91 -12.72 -14.51
C VAL A 112 -4.69 -13.60 -14.24
N HIS A 113 -3.58 -12.99 -13.84
CA HIS A 113 -2.40 -13.72 -13.38
C HIS A 113 -2.70 -14.41 -12.04
N VAL A 114 -3.11 -15.67 -12.10
CA VAL A 114 -3.46 -16.50 -10.93
C VAL A 114 -2.29 -16.64 -9.94
N GLY A 115 -1.05 -16.42 -10.39
CA GLY A 115 0.13 -16.39 -9.55
C GLY A 115 0.30 -15.13 -8.69
N GLU A 116 -0.51 -14.08 -8.86
CA GLU A 116 -0.36 -12.86 -8.05
C GLU A 116 -1.12 -12.93 -6.73
N TYR A 117 -2.42 -13.21 -6.79
CA TYR A 117 -3.29 -13.28 -5.61
C TYR A 117 -4.00 -14.64 -5.48
N GLY A 118 -4.16 -15.38 -6.57
CA GLY A 118 -4.97 -16.58 -6.65
C GLY A 118 -6.08 -16.46 -7.69
N VAL A 119 -6.99 -17.43 -7.69
CA VAL A 119 -8.06 -17.54 -8.68
C VAL A 119 -9.17 -16.50 -8.45
N HIS A 120 -9.59 -16.32 -7.20
CA HIS A 120 -10.70 -15.46 -6.81
C HIS A 120 -10.29 -14.32 -5.88
N TRP A 121 -9.06 -14.34 -5.39
CA TRP A 121 -8.56 -13.33 -4.48
C TRP A 121 -8.02 -12.11 -5.24
N ASN A 122 -8.10 -10.94 -4.62
CA ASN A 122 -7.52 -9.72 -5.14
C ASN A 122 -7.09 -8.80 -4.00
N PHE A 123 -6.37 -7.75 -4.37
CA PHE A 123 -5.88 -6.72 -3.47
C PHE A 123 -6.94 -6.14 -2.52
N PHE A 124 -8.17 -5.89 -2.97
CA PHE A 124 -9.20 -5.29 -2.12
C PHE A 124 -9.59 -6.23 -0.98
N PHE A 125 -9.59 -7.55 -1.21
CA PHE A 125 -9.80 -8.54 -0.16
C PHE A 125 -8.62 -8.58 0.82
N THR A 126 -7.38 -8.45 0.35
CA THR A 126 -6.20 -8.31 1.22
C THR A 126 -6.32 -7.07 2.12
N LEU A 127 -6.72 -5.91 1.57
CA LEU A 127 -6.95 -4.71 2.37
C LEU A 127 -8.05 -4.89 3.42
N ALA A 128 -9.17 -5.50 3.02
CA ALA A 128 -10.28 -5.77 3.92
C ALA A 128 -9.86 -6.73 5.06
N ALA A 129 -9.02 -7.72 4.78
CA ALA A 129 -8.49 -8.60 5.80
C ALA A 129 -7.57 -7.85 6.78
N VAL A 130 -6.65 -7.03 6.26
CA VAL A 130 -5.73 -6.21 7.09
C VAL A 130 -6.50 -5.23 7.98
N SER A 131 -7.54 -4.58 7.46
CA SER A 131 -8.38 -3.66 8.26
C SER A 131 -9.14 -4.38 9.36
N ILE A 132 -9.68 -5.58 9.08
CA ILE A 132 -10.36 -6.41 10.09
C ILE A 132 -9.37 -6.88 11.16
N LEU A 133 -8.22 -7.45 10.78
CA LEU A 133 -7.19 -7.93 11.71
C LEU A 133 -6.69 -6.82 12.63
N THR A 134 -6.39 -5.65 12.06
CA THR A 134 -5.96 -4.47 12.82
C THR A 134 -7.03 -4.00 13.81
N SER A 135 -8.31 -4.10 13.44
CA SER A 135 -9.41 -3.68 14.32
C SER A 135 -9.62 -4.61 15.52
N ILE A 136 -9.19 -5.88 15.40
CA ILE A 136 -9.24 -6.86 16.49
C ILE A 136 -8.13 -6.54 17.52
N ILE A 137 -6.95 -6.14 17.07
CA ILE A 137 -5.77 -5.93 17.92
C ILE A 137 -5.60 -4.44 18.25
N ASN A 138 -6.14 -4.01 19.40
CA ASN A 138 -6.06 -2.63 19.86
C ASN A 138 -4.86 -2.40 20.79
N ILE A 139 -3.65 -2.27 20.20
CA ILE A 139 -2.39 -2.07 20.94
C ILE A 139 -1.87 -0.65 20.75
N HIS A 140 -1.23 -0.10 21.79
CA HIS A 140 -0.57 1.21 21.76
C HIS A 140 0.49 1.27 20.63
N PRO A 141 0.60 2.38 19.86
CA PRO A 141 1.47 2.49 18.68
C PRO A 141 2.93 2.09 18.89
N GLN A 142 3.45 2.30 20.10
CA GLN A 142 4.82 1.91 20.45
C GLN A 142 5.02 0.38 20.43
N TYR A 143 4.05 -0.39 20.93
CA TYR A 143 4.11 -1.86 20.92
C TYR A 143 3.58 -2.46 19.61
N CYS A 144 2.78 -1.69 18.87
CA CYS A 144 2.24 -2.07 17.57
C CYS A 144 3.36 -2.38 16.57
N GLY A 145 4.41 -1.55 16.51
CA GLY A 145 5.55 -1.80 15.62
C GLY A 145 6.36 -3.05 15.99
N PHE A 146 6.57 -3.30 17.29
CA PHE A 146 7.23 -4.53 17.75
C PHE A 146 6.42 -5.77 17.37
N LEU A 147 5.08 -5.74 17.57
CA LEU A 147 4.20 -6.82 17.11
C LEU A 147 4.30 -7.00 15.58
N GLY A 148 4.30 -5.91 14.82
CA GLY A 148 4.48 -5.96 13.36
C GLY A 148 5.78 -6.63 12.95
N LEU A 149 6.91 -6.27 13.58
CA LEU A 149 8.20 -6.90 13.33
C LEU A 149 8.20 -8.38 13.75
N SER A 150 7.58 -8.74 14.86
CA SER A 150 7.45 -10.15 15.28
C SER A 150 6.64 -10.97 14.29
N ILE A 151 5.54 -10.42 13.76
CA ILE A 151 4.73 -11.08 12.71
C ILE A 151 5.55 -11.26 11.43
N LEU A 152 6.27 -10.22 11.00
CA LEU A 152 7.11 -10.30 9.81
C LEU A 152 8.24 -11.33 9.96
N ALA A 153 8.89 -11.36 11.13
CA ALA A 153 9.93 -12.34 11.43
C ALA A 153 9.37 -13.77 11.44
N GLY A 154 8.25 -14.00 12.14
CA GLY A 154 7.58 -15.32 12.18
C GLY A 154 7.04 -15.77 10.82
N TYR A 155 6.58 -14.83 10.00
CA TYR A 155 6.16 -15.13 8.63
C TYR A 155 7.35 -15.47 7.74
N GLN A 156 8.46 -14.73 7.85
CA GLN A 156 9.69 -15.03 7.10
C GLN A 156 10.29 -16.38 7.48
N THR A 157 10.31 -16.74 8.77
CA THR A 157 10.77 -18.08 9.19
C THR A 157 9.86 -19.18 8.67
N SER A 158 8.56 -18.94 8.60
CA SER A 158 7.60 -19.87 7.97
C SER A 158 7.85 -20.02 6.47
N LEU A 159 8.15 -18.93 5.76
CA LEU A 159 8.53 -18.94 4.33
C LEU A 159 9.79 -19.79 4.09
N MET A 160 10.81 -19.60 4.92
CA MET A 160 12.06 -20.36 4.83
C MET A 160 11.90 -21.84 5.20
N SER A 161 10.93 -22.19 6.04
CA SER A 161 10.62 -23.57 6.45
C SER A 161 9.82 -24.37 5.40
N GLY A 162 9.73 -23.90 4.15
CA GLY A 162 9.07 -24.61 3.03
C GLY A 162 7.70 -24.06 2.62
N LEU A 163 7.19 -23.00 3.27
CA LEU A 163 5.97 -22.33 2.80
C LEU A 163 6.19 -21.64 1.45
N ASN A 164 7.41 -21.18 1.15
CA ASN A 164 7.77 -20.64 -0.16
C ASN A 164 7.51 -21.67 -1.28
N ASP A 165 7.98 -22.91 -1.12
CA ASP A 165 7.77 -23.98 -2.13
C ASP A 165 6.29 -24.27 -2.36
N TYR A 166 5.49 -24.28 -1.30
CA TYR A 166 4.03 -24.43 -1.40
C TYR A 166 3.40 -23.26 -2.17
N LEU A 167 3.77 -22.02 -1.86
CA LEU A 167 3.23 -20.81 -2.50
C LEU A 167 3.66 -20.68 -3.96
N LEU A 168 4.91 -21.02 -4.29
CA LEU A 168 5.41 -20.94 -5.66
C LEU A 168 4.90 -22.07 -6.56
N SER A 169 4.53 -23.23 -5.98
CA SER A 169 4.05 -24.36 -6.78
C SER A 169 2.78 -24.02 -7.58
N ASP A 170 2.69 -24.53 -8.80
CA ASP A 170 1.48 -24.38 -9.64
C ASP A 170 0.37 -25.37 -9.26
N LYS A 171 0.67 -26.31 -8.35
CA LYS A 171 -0.30 -27.28 -7.84
C LYS A 171 -1.35 -26.55 -7.00
N ARG A 172 -2.60 -26.59 -7.48
CA ARG A 172 -3.78 -26.09 -6.78
C ARG A 172 -4.70 -27.26 -6.50
N THR A 173 -5.06 -27.44 -5.24
CA THR A 173 -6.08 -28.40 -4.82
C THR A 173 -7.46 -27.76 -5.01
N VAL A 174 -8.52 -28.57 -4.97
CA VAL A 174 -9.93 -28.13 -5.10
C VAL A 174 -10.37 -27.17 -3.96
N SER A 175 -9.60 -27.06 -2.87
CA SER A 175 -9.95 -26.19 -1.74
C SER A 175 -9.78 -24.70 -2.08
N ILE A 176 -10.73 -23.87 -1.61
CA ILE A 176 -10.74 -22.41 -1.80
C ILE A 176 -9.44 -21.77 -1.28
N ILE A 177 -8.87 -22.32 -0.21
CA ILE A 177 -7.60 -21.85 0.38
C ILE A 177 -6.43 -22.13 -0.57
N SER A 178 -6.39 -23.31 -1.20
CA SER A 178 -5.31 -23.66 -2.13
C SER A 178 -5.38 -22.84 -3.42
N GLN A 179 -6.60 -22.52 -3.88
CA GLN A 179 -6.82 -21.66 -5.04
C GLN A 179 -6.41 -20.20 -4.82
N ASN A 180 -6.38 -19.75 -3.57
CA ASN A 180 -6.12 -18.36 -3.18
C ASN A 180 -4.94 -18.23 -2.20
N LYS A 181 -4.04 -19.21 -2.22
CA LYS A 181 -2.98 -19.35 -1.22
C LYS A 181 -2.08 -18.11 -1.18
N GLU A 182 -1.70 -17.57 -2.34
CA GLU A 182 -0.85 -16.40 -2.46
C GLU A 182 -1.45 -15.20 -1.73
N GLY A 183 -2.71 -14.88 -2.06
CA GLY A 183 -3.46 -13.78 -1.48
C GLY A 183 -3.66 -13.92 0.03
N ILE A 184 -4.03 -15.12 0.50
CA ILE A 184 -4.31 -15.38 1.91
C ILE A 184 -3.04 -15.29 2.76
N PHE A 185 -1.95 -15.94 2.36
CA PHE A 185 -0.71 -15.93 3.14
C PHE A 185 -0.01 -14.56 3.08
N SER A 186 -0.14 -13.82 1.98
CA SER A 186 0.40 -12.45 1.87
C SER A 186 -0.21 -11.46 2.88
N ILE A 187 -1.40 -11.76 3.45
CA ILE A 187 -2.05 -10.92 4.47
C ILE A 187 -1.12 -10.68 5.67
N PHE A 188 -0.34 -11.69 6.09
CA PHE A 188 0.58 -11.55 7.22
C PHE A 188 1.70 -10.55 6.93
N GLY A 189 2.25 -10.56 5.71
CA GLY A 189 3.22 -9.58 5.26
C GLY A 189 2.65 -8.16 5.22
N TYR A 190 1.48 -7.97 4.62
CA TYR A 190 0.82 -6.65 4.56
C TYR A 190 0.37 -6.14 5.92
N TRP A 191 -0.08 -7.02 6.81
CA TRP A 191 -0.47 -6.66 8.16
C TRP A 191 0.74 -6.25 9.00
N GLY A 192 1.84 -7.01 8.93
CA GLY A 192 3.11 -6.63 9.55
C GLY A 192 3.61 -5.27 9.06
N MET A 193 3.60 -5.04 7.74
CA MET A 193 3.93 -3.75 7.13
C MET A 193 3.05 -2.62 7.67
N TYR A 194 1.74 -2.82 7.73
CA TYR A 194 0.80 -1.83 8.27
C TYR A 194 1.16 -1.45 9.72
N LEU A 195 1.40 -2.44 10.59
CA LEU A 195 1.72 -2.19 12.00
C LEU A 195 3.06 -1.47 12.19
N VAL A 196 4.07 -1.79 11.37
CA VAL A 196 5.36 -1.06 11.33
C VAL A 196 5.14 0.37 10.84
N GLY A 197 4.33 0.57 9.81
CA GLY A 197 3.99 1.90 9.30
C GLY A 197 3.27 2.78 10.32
N VAL A 198 2.42 2.21 11.19
CA VAL A 198 1.81 2.93 12.32
C VAL A 198 2.88 3.47 13.29
N LEU A 199 3.89 2.65 13.62
CA LEU A 199 5.01 3.07 14.49
C LEU A 199 5.81 4.20 13.83
N LEU A 200 6.15 4.05 12.55
CA LEU A 200 6.91 5.05 11.80
C LEU A 200 6.13 6.37 11.69
N GLY A 201 4.82 6.31 11.42
CA GLY A 201 3.96 7.48 11.37
C GLY A 201 3.89 8.22 12.69
N ASN A 202 3.77 7.48 13.81
CA ASN A 202 3.83 8.06 15.15
C ASN A 202 5.18 8.74 15.42
N TYR A 203 6.28 8.06 15.11
CA TYR A 203 7.64 8.56 15.33
C TYR A 203 7.96 9.83 14.52
N LEU A 204 7.47 9.92 13.28
CA LEU A 204 7.79 11.01 12.36
C LEU A 204 6.87 12.22 12.52
N PHE A 205 5.55 12.00 12.57
CA PHE A 205 4.58 13.10 12.47
C PHE A 205 4.01 13.54 13.81
N PHE A 206 3.89 12.63 14.79
CA PHE A 206 3.06 12.87 15.98
C PHE A 206 3.84 12.89 17.30
N ARG A 207 5.07 12.37 17.34
CA ARG A 207 5.92 12.38 18.54
C ARG A 207 6.87 13.59 18.62
N SER A 208 6.90 14.43 17.59
CA SER A 208 7.80 15.59 17.50
C SER A 208 7.14 16.85 18.05
N ASP A 209 6.82 16.87 19.35
CA ASP A 209 6.29 18.06 20.03
C ASP A 209 7.29 18.67 21.02
N SER A 210 7.29 20.03 21.03
CA SER A 210 7.85 20.95 22.02
C SER A 210 9.17 21.73 21.73
N SER A 211 9.62 21.86 20.47
CA SER A 211 10.73 22.79 20.15
C SER A 211 10.52 23.49 18.81
N SER A 212 10.65 24.83 18.82
CA SER A 212 10.64 25.79 17.69
C SER A 212 10.14 25.25 16.33
N LYS A 213 8.96 25.73 15.89
CA LYS A 213 8.22 25.25 14.69
C LYS A 213 9.07 25.08 13.42
N THR A 214 10.13 25.86 13.23
CA THR A 214 11.05 25.75 12.07
C THR A 214 12.09 24.64 12.23
N ARG A 215 12.69 24.50 13.42
CA ARG A 215 13.72 23.48 13.69
C ARG A 215 13.11 22.07 13.68
N SER A 216 11.90 21.91 14.22
CA SER A 216 11.15 20.64 14.20
C SER A 216 10.88 20.12 12.77
N LYS A 217 10.56 21.01 11.81
CA LYS A 217 10.36 20.62 10.40
C LYS A 217 11.65 20.13 9.74
N GLN A 218 12.76 20.83 9.94
CA GLN A 218 14.06 20.41 9.39
C GLN A 218 14.50 19.06 9.94
N TRP A 219 14.35 18.82 11.24
CA TRP A 219 14.63 17.52 11.85
C TRP A 219 13.77 16.39 11.30
N THR A 220 12.49 16.66 11.04
CA THR A 220 11.59 15.67 10.43
C THR A 220 12.06 15.30 9.01
N ARG A 221 12.49 16.28 8.20
CA ARG A 221 13.08 16.02 6.88
C ARG A 221 14.34 15.15 6.97
N VAL A 222 15.26 15.50 7.87
CA VAL A 222 16.49 14.73 8.08
C VAL A 222 16.16 13.29 8.48
N LYS A 223 15.18 13.08 9.39
CA LYS A 223 14.72 11.73 9.76
C LYS A 223 14.18 10.94 8.56
N ILE A 224 13.37 11.56 7.70
CA ILE A 224 12.82 10.89 6.51
C ILE A 224 13.96 10.44 5.56
N TRP A 225 14.95 11.30 5.31
CA TRP A 225 16.12 10.95 4.50
C TRP A 225 16.95 9.80 5.10
N ILE A 226 17.24 9.87 6.40
CA ILE A 226 17.97 8.81 7.11
C ILE A 226 17.20 7.48 7.02
N LEU A 227 15.90 7.49 7.28
CA LEU A 227 15.06 6.29 7.17
C LEU A 227 15.02 5.75 5.74
N SER A 228 14.95 6.63 4.72
CA SER A 228 14.99 6.23 3.31
C SER A 228 16.28 5.47 2.98
N VAL A 229 17.44 6.03 3.34
CA VAL A 229 18.73 5.36 3.10
C VAL A 229 18.82 4.05 3.89
N MET A 230 18.39 4.06 5.15
CA MET A 230 18.39 2.87 6.00
C MET A 230 17.52 1.74 5.43
N PHE A 231 16.32 2.04 4.94
CA PHE A 231 15.44 1.03 4.33
C PHE A 231 15.98 0.51 3.00
N TRP A 232 16.64 1.34 2.20
CA TRP A 232 17.34 0.88 0.99
C TRP A 232 18.48 -0.10 1.31
N LEU A 233 19.33 0.25 2.28
CA LEU A 233 20.39 -0.65 2.74
C LEU A 233 19.81 -1.96 3.28
N LEU A 234 18.75 -1.88 4.10
CA LEU A 234 18.06 -3.05 4.62
C LEU A 234 17.50 -3.92 3.48
N THR A 235 16.92 -3.30 2.45
CA THR A 235 16.39 -4.02 1.28
C THR A 235 17.50 -4.78 0.56
N ILE A 236 18.65 -4.15 0.32
CA ILE A 236 19.80 -4.80 -0.34
C ILE A 236 20.31 -5.97 0.50
N ILE A 237 20.40 -5.80 1.83
CA ILE A 237 20.84 -6.85 2.74
C ILE A 237 19.87 -8.04 2.71
N LEU A 238 18.57 -7.79 2.81
CA LEU A 238 17.53 -8.82 2.83
C LEU A 238 17.42 -9.55 1.49
N ASP A 239 17.46 -8.83 0.37
CA ASP A 239 17.40 -9.41 -0.97
C ASP A 239 18.59 -10.37 -1.23
N LYS A 240 19.77 -10.03 -0.70
CA LYS A 240 20.98 -10.84 -0.88
C LYS A 240 21.10 -12.01 0.11
N HIS A 241 20.72 -11.82 1.38
CA HIS A 241 21.02 -12.79 2.46
C HIS A 241 19.82 -13.61 2.92
N VAL A 242 18.59 -13.13 2.73
CA VAL A 242 17.39 -13.80 3.26
C VAL A 242 16.60 -14.42 2.11
N GLU A 243 16.06 -13.58 1.24
CA GLU A 243 15.20 -14.01 0.14
C GLU A 243 15.02 -12.86 -0.85
N LYS A 244 14.98 -13.20 -2.14
CA LYS A 244 14.72 -12.20 -3.19
C LYS A 244 13.38 -11.51 -2.97
N VAL A 245 13.32 -10.21 -3.29
CA VAL A 245 12.07 -9.43 -3.19
C VAL A 245 10.95 -10.12 -3.99
N SER A 246 9.85 -10.47 -3.31
CA SER A 246 8.71 -11.14 -3.93
C SER A 246 7.37 -10.57 -3.45
N ARG A 247 6.64 -9.95 -4.38
CA ARG A 247 5.28 -9.45 -4.15
C ARG A 247 4.29 -10.58 -3.84
N ARG A 248 4.34 -11.68 -4.60
CA ARG A 248 3.45 -12.85 -4.45
C ARG A 248 3.44 -13.38 -3.01
N MET A 249 4.62 -13.39 -2.38
CA MET A 249 4.78 -13.85 -1.00
C MET A 249 4.64 -12.73 0.02
N CYS A 250 4.72 -11.47 -0.40
CA CYS A 250 4.83 -10.30 0.48
C CYS A 250 5.89 -10.53 1.59
N ASN A 251 7.06 -11.01 1.18
CA ASN A 251 8.14 -11.38 2.10
C ASN A 251 8.79 -10.17 2.77
N LEU A 252 9.66 -10.41 3.75
CA LEU A 252 10.31 -9.34 4.51
C LEU A 252 11.12 -8.39 3.61
N ALA A 253 11.80 -8.93 2.59
CA ALA A 253 12.53 -8.14 1.60
C ALA A 253 11.61 -7.21 0.80
N TYR A 254 10.44 -7.70 0.36
CA TYR A 254 9.41 -6.87 -0.27
C TYR A 254 8.89 -5.79 0.66
N VAL A 255 8.68 -6.09 1.95
CA VAL A 255 8.23 -5.08 2.92
C VAL A 255 9.25 -3.96 3.09
N ALA A 256 10.53 -4.32 3.21
CA ALA A 256 11.63 -3.34 3.26
C ALA A 256 11.72 -2.51 1.97
N PHE A 257 11.56 -3.15 0.80
CA PHE A 257 11.56 -2.47 -0.49
C PHE A 257 10.43 -1.44 -0.61
N VAL A 258 9.20 -1.81 -0.21
CA VAL A 258 8.06 -0.89 -0.19
C VAL A 258 8.31 0.27 0.75
N LEU A 259 8.86 0.03 1.95
CA LEU A 259 9.23 1.09 2.88
C LEU A 259 10.29 2.02 2.25
N ALA A 260 11.35 1.46 1.65
CA ALA A 260 12.42 2.23 1.01
C ALA A 260 11.89 3.16 -0.08
N GLN A 261 11.09 2.63 -1.00
CA GLN A 261 10.49 3.38 -2.11
C GLN A 261 9.58 4.52 -1.63
N ASN A 262 8.66 4.24 -0.70
CA ASN A 262 7.75 5.27 -0.20
C ASN A 262 8.48 6.35 0.60
N PHE A 263 9.46 5.97 1.42
CA PHE A 263 10.28 6.94 2.15
C PHE A 263 11.17 7.76 1.23
N GLN A 264 11.67 7.19 0.13
CA GLN A 264 12.39 7.93 -0.89
C GLN A 264 11.48 8.95 -1.59
N VAL A 265 10.25 8.56 -1.96
CA VAL A 265 9.28 9.50 -2.54
C VAL A 265 8.95 10.62 -1.57
N LEU A 266 8.70 10.31 -0.29
CA LEU A 266 8.50 11.33 0.75
C LEU A 266 9.74 12.23 0.90
N ALA A 267 10.95 11.67 0.87
CA ALA A 267 12.20 12.42 0.96
C ALA A 267 12.33 13.41 -0.20
N ILE A 268 12.03 12.98 -1.43
CA ILE A 268 12.03 13.83 -2.63
C ILE A 268 10.97 14.93 -2.50
N LEU A 269 9.75 14.61 -2.08
CA LEU A 269 8.69 15.61 -1.89
C LEU A 269 9.08 16.68 -0.87
N THR A 270 9.80 16.31 0.20
CA THR A 270 10.30 17.29 1.17
C THR A 270 11.38 18.23 0.62
N LEU A 271 11.98 17.95 -0.54
CA LEU A 271 12.85 18.89 -1.23
C LEU A 271 12.07 20.03 -1.88
N GLY A 272 10.82 19.79 -2.29
CA GLY A 272 9.93 20.84 -2.82
C GLY A 272 9.71 21.97 -1.81
N ASP A 273 9.62 21.62 -0.54
CA ASP A 273 9.51 22.57 0.58
C ASP A 273 10.77 23.44 0.80
N LEU A 274 11.89 23.14 0.14
CA LEU A 274 13.10 23.98 0.19
C LEU A 274 12.96 25.24 -0.67
N ILE A 275 12.07 25.23 -1.66
CA ILE A 275 11.82 26.38 -2.54
C ILE A 275 10.77 27.29 -1.86
N PRO A 276 11.17 28.46 -1.33
CA PRO A 276 10.24 29.34 -0.63
C PRO A 276 9.15 29.84 -1.59
N GLY A 277 7.88 29.68 -1.21
CA GLY A 277 6.75 30.21 -1.98
C GLY A 277 6.08 29.24 -2.95
N GLN A 278 6.58 28.02 -3.12
CA GLN A 278 5.82 26.99 -3.82
C GLN A 278 4.62 26.53 -2.98
N LYS A 279 3.42 26.71 -3.53
CA LYS A 279 2.21 26.03 -3.06
C LYS A 279 2.22 24.61 -3.60
N THR A 280 1.57 23.68 -2.90
CA THR A 280 1.32 22.31 -3.39
C THR A 280 0.82 22.34 -4.84
N SER A 281 1.34 21.45 -5.68
CA SER A 281 0.98 21.45 -7.11
C SER A 281 -0.53 21.29 -7.27
N ALA A 282 -1.12 22.00 -8.23
CA ALA A 282 -2.56 21.93 -8.48
C ALA A 282 -3.02 20.49 -8.76
N LEU A 283 -2.15 19.71 -9.41
CA LEU A 283 -2.35 18.31 -9.73
C LEU A 283 -2.27 17.42 -8.48
N GLU A 284 -1.29 17.64 -7.59
CA GLU A 284 -1.19 16.91 -6.31
C GLU A 284 -2.46 17.08 -5.49
N GLU A 285 -2.97 18.31 -5.40
CA GLU A 285 -4.23 18.57 -4.72
C GLU A 285 -5.41 17.89 -5.43
N ALA A 286 -5.42 17.80 -6.76
CA ALA A 286 -6.46 17.08 -7.51
C ALA A 286 -6.47 15.58 -7.18
N PHE A 287 -5.30 14.93 -7.17
CA PHE A 287 -5.18 13.53 -6.76
C PHE A 287 -5.55 13.32 -5.29
N ASN A 288 -5.12 14.22 -4.40
CA ASN A 288 -5.42 14.13 -2.97
C ASN A 288 -6.91 14.26 -2.65
N LEU A 289 -7.67 15.02 -3.44
CA LEU A 289 -9.11 15.20 -3.22
C LEU A 289 -9.94 13.93 -3.48
N ASN A 290 -9.56 13.12 -4.48
CA ASN A 290 -10.34 11.99 -4.97
C ASN A 290 -9.49 10.71 -5.14
N LEU A 291 -8.52 10.47 -4.25
CA LEU A 291 -7.50 9.44 -4.42
C LEU A 291 -8.05 8.05 -4.78
N LEU A 292 -9.07 7.57 -4.06
CA LEU A 292 -9.68 6.27 -4.34
C LEU A 292 -10.42 6.24 -5.68
N ALA A 293 -11.13 7.30 -6.04
CA ALA A 293 -11.86 7.36 -7.30
C ALA A 293 -10.88 7.40 -8.48
N VAL A 294 -9.79 8.16 -8.37
CA VAL A 294 -8.73 8.19 -9.38
C VAL A 294 -8.00 6.84 -9.45
N PHE A 295 -7.80 6.15 -8.32
CA PHE A 295 -7.28 4.78 -8.29
C PHE A 295 -8.20 3.76 -8.99
N LEU A 296 -9.51 3.85 -8.78
CA LEU A 296 -10.47 2.98 -9.47
C LEU A 296 -10.53 3.29 -10.96
N LEU A 297 -10.53 4.58 -11.33
CA LEU A 297 -10.46 5.03 -12.72
C LEU A 297 -9.19 4.51 -13.40
N ALA A 298 -8.05 4.60 -12.73
CA ALA A 298 -6.79 4.02 -13.18
C ALA A 298 -6.92 2.51 -13.47
N ASN A 299 -7.51 1.74 -12.56
CA ASN A 299 -7.73 0.29 -12.77
C ASN A 299 -8.68 -0.03 -13.94
N VAL A 300 -9.70 0.80 -14.16
CA VAL A 300 -10.61 0.64 -15.30
C VAL A 300 -9.89 0.97 -16.61
N LEU A 301 -9.14 2.08 -16.65
CA LEU A 301 -8.38 2.49 -17.83
C LEU A 301 -7.27 1.51 -18.20
N THR A 302 -6.55 0.95 -17.22
CA THR A 302 -5.55 -0.10 -17.49
C THR A 302 -6.22 -1.38 -17.98
N GLY A 303 -7.37 -1.75 -17.42
CA GLY A 303 -8.20 -2.84 -17.94
C GLY A 303 -8.61 -2.62 -19.40
N LEU A 304 -9.04 -1.41 -19.74
CA LEU A 304 -9.41 -1.04 -21.12
C LEU A 304 -8.22 -1.13 -22.09
N ILE A 305 -7.05 -0.64 -21.69
CA ILE A 305 -5.82 -0.74 -22.49
C ILE A 305 -5.45 -2.20 -22.72
N ASN A 306 -5.49 -3.04 -21.69
CA ASN A 306 -5.16 -4.46 -21.80
C ASN A 306 -6.16 -5.27 -22.63
N LEU A 307 -7.39 -4.79 -22.80
CA LEU A 307 -8.39 -5.39 -23.69
C LEU A 307 -8.28 -4.91 -25.13
N THR A 308 -7.78 -3.69 -25.35
CA THR A 308 -7.66 -3.08 -26.68
C THR A 308 -6.32 -3.32 -27.34
N VAL A 309 -5.27 -3.56 -26.56
CA VAL A 309 -3.90 -3.77 -27.01
C VAL A 309 -3.35 -5.07 -26.43
N ASN A 310 -2.73 -5.90 -27.26
CA ASN A 310 -1.96 -7.05 -26.77
C ASN A 310 -0.65 -6.55 -26.15
N THR A 311 -0.70 -6.23 -24.85
CA THR A 311 0.41 -5.64 -24.12
C THR A 311 1.62 -6.56 -24.02
N ILE A 312 1.44 -7.88 -24.12
CA ILE A 312 2.52 -8.87 -24.03
C ILE A 312 3.45 -8.81 -25.24
N SER A 313 2.92 -8.51 -26.43
CA SER A 313 3.69 -8.48 -27.69
C SER A 313 4.08 -7.07 -28.12
N THR A 314 3.82 -6.06 -27.30
CA THR A 314 4.00 -4.64 -27.65
C THR A 314 5.47 -4.23 -27.48
N SER A 315 6.03 -3.48 -28.44
CA SER A 315 7.42 -3.00 -28.36
C SER A 315 7.61 -2.01 -27.20
N SER A 316 8.84 -1.87 -26.68
CA SER A 316 9.12 -0.98 -25.54
C SER A 316 8.75 0.48 -25.78
N ILE A 317 8.93 0.98 -27.01
CA ILE A 317 8.61 2.37 -27.37
C ILE A 317 7.10 2.59 -27.37
N THR A 318 6.35 1.67 -27.97
CA THR A 318 4.89 1.70 -27.97
C THR A 318 4.31 1.54 -26.56
N ALA A 319 4.91 0.68 -25.73
CA ALA A 319 4.52 0.52 -24.33
C ALA A 319 4.75 1.81 -23.53
N LEU A 320 5.90 2.48 -23.73
CA LEU A 320 6.19 3.76 -23.09
C LEU A 320 5.21 4.85 -23.55
N ALA A 321 4.90 4.92 -24.85
CA ALA A 321 3.92 5.87 -25.38
C ALA A 321 2.52 5.66 -24.77
N ILE A 322 2.08 4.39 -24.66
CA ILE A 322 0.83 4.04 -24.00
C ILE A 322 0.83 4.46 -22.53
N LEU A 323 1.92 4.20 -21.79
CA LEU A 323 2.05 4.59 -20.38
C LEU A 323 2.01 6.11 -20.19
N VAL A 324 2.69 6.87 -21.04
CA VAL A 324 2.67 8.34 -21.01
C VAL A 324 1.27 8.87 -21.34
N GLY A 325 0.64 8.35 -22.40
CA GLY A 325 -0.73 8.73 -22.76
C GLY A 325 -1.73 8.41 -21.66
N TYR A 326 -1.64 7.23 -21.06
CA TYR A 326 -2.43 6.81 -19.91
C TYR A 326 -2.25 7.76 -18.71
N ALA A 327 -1.00 8.08 -18.33
CA ALA A 327 -0.71 8.97 -17.22
C ALA A 327 -1.22 10.41 -17.49
N PHE A 328 -1.11 10.87 -18.73
CA PHE A 328 -1.63 12.16 -19.17
C PHE A 328 -3.15 12.23 -19.05
N VAL A 329 -3.87 11.25 -19.61
CA VAL A 329 -5.34 11.16 -19.53
C VAL A 329 -5.80 11.13 -18.08
N LEU A 330 -5.16 10.31 -17.24
CA LEU A 330 -5.50 10.23 -15.82
C LEU A 330 -5.30 11.58 -15.10
N SER A 331 -4.21 12.29 -15.41
CA SER A 331 -3.90 13.61 -14.85
C SER A 331 -4.91 14.68 -15.28
N VAL A 332 -5.30 14.68 -16.56
CA VAL A 332 -6.33 15.58 -17.10
C VAL A 332 -7.69 15.32 -16.43
N LEU A 333 -8.11 14.07 -16.34
CA LEU A 333 -9.38 13.70 -15.70
C LEU A 333 -9.40 14.07 -14.21
N ALA A 334 -8.30 13.85 -13.49
CA ALA A 334 -8.18 14.28 -12.09
C ALA A 334 -8.27 15.81 -11.96
N GLY A 335 -7.58 16.56 -12.83
CA GLY A 335 -7.65 18.02 -12.89
C GLY A 335 -9.06 18.53 -13.20
N PHE A 336 -9.74 17.92 -14.18
CA PHE A 336 -11.09 18.30 -14.58
C PHE A 336 -12.10 18.04 -13.46
N ALA A 337 -12.00 16.90 -12.77
CA ALA A 337 -12.83 16.58 -11.61
C ALA A 337 -12.66 17.62 -10.48
N LYS A 338 -11.44 18.13 -10.27
CA LYS A 338 -11.17 19.21 -9.32
C LYS A 338 -11.82 20.53 -9.75
N ILE A 339 -11.68 20.92 -11.02
CA ILE A 339 -12.28 22.16 -11.57
C ILE A 339 -13.80 22.14 -11.44
N LEU A 340 -14.42 20.99 -11.71
CA LEU A 340 -15.87 20.79 -11.55
C LEU A 340 -16.33 20.71 -10.08
N GLY A 341 -15.40 20.74 -9.11
CA GLY A 341 -15.73 20.64 -7.69
C GLY A 341 -16.30 19.27 -7.27
N ILE A 342 -16.16 18.25 -8.11
CA ILE A 342 -16.69 16.91 -7.85
C ILE A 342 -15.84 16.28 -6.75
N LYS A 343 -16.42 16.14 -5.56
CA LYS A 343 -15.83 15.39 -4.44
C LYS A 343 -16.53 14.06 -4.33
N LEU A 344 -15.92 13.02 -4.90
CA LEU A 344 -16.36 11.64 -4.74
C LEU A 344 -15.93 11.15 -3.36
N LYS A 345 -16.62 11.62 -2.32
CA LYS A 345 -16.47 11.07 -0.97
C LYS A 345 -17.16 9.71 -0.93
N PHE A 346 -16.42 8.68 -1.32
CA PHE A 346 -16.75 7.29 -1.03
C PHE A 346 -16.07 6.80 0.26
N TRP A 347 -15.86 7.69 1.22
CA TRP A 347 -15.96 7.42 2.65
C TRP A 347 -15.89 8.76 3.37
#